data_AF-A0A5C1Y9F7-F1
#
_entry.id   AF-A0A5C1Y9F7-F1
#
_cell.length_a   1.000
_cell.length_b   1.000
_cell.length_c   1.000
_cell.angle_alpha   90.00
_cell.angle_beta   90.00
_cell.angle_gamma   90.00
#
_symmetry.space_group_name_H-M   'P 1'
#
loop_
_entity.id
_entity.type
_entity.pdbx_description
1 polymer ?
#
loop_
_entity_poly.entity_id
_entity_poly.type
_entity_poly.pdbx_seq_one_letter_code
_entity_poly.pdbx_strand_id
1 'polypeptide(L)'
;MTDETGAFEPFMAAGLRLRGLLADAAEPQWMAGATPVPREDTTERSRGMVNDPVPTAAADKRRLELRAAVIEAERVLRGADAALAQAVGSLEAAQTRWLSEATEPSDDG
;
A
#
# COMPACT_ATOMS: atom_id res chain seq x y z
N MET A 1 -27.67 1.18 17.83
CA MET A 1 -26.75 0.03 17.84
C MET A 1 -26.09 0.04 16.48
N THR A 2 -24.88 0.58 16.40
CA THR A 2 -24.20 0.88 15.13
C THR A 2 -23.79 -0.41 14.43
N ASP A 3 -24.03 -0.44 13.12
CA ASP A 3 -23.64 -1.48 12.17
C ASP A 3 -22.11 -1.43 11.92
N GLU A 4 -21.32 -1.55 12.99
CA GLU A 4 -19.85 -1.44 12.91
C GLU A 4 -19.22 -2.59 12.13
N THR A 5 -19.88 -3.74 12.12
CA THR A 5 -19.50 -4.94 11.35
C THR A 5 -19.79 -4.77 9.84
N GLY A 6 -20.70 -3.87 9.45
CA GLY A 6 -21.05 -3.68 8.04
C GLY A 6 -19.93 -3.07 7.19
N ALA A 7 -19.13 -2.16 7.76
CA ALA A 7 -18.08 -1.44 7.04
C ALA A 7 -16.66 -1.98 7.31
N PHE A 8 -16.44 -2.61 8.47
CA PHE A 8 -15.13 -3.11 8.88
C PHE A 8 -14.68 -4.32 8.03
N GLU A 9 -15.54 -5.31 7.86
CA GLU A 9 -15.25 -6.52 7.09
C GLU A 9 -14.87 -6.21 5.62
N PRO A 10 -15.62 -5.38 4.87
CA PRO A 10 -15.21 -4.96 3.53
C PRO A 10 -13.89 -4.20 3.51
N PHE A 11 -13.63 -3.34 4.49
CA PHE A 11 -12.38 -2.59 4.61
C PHE A 11 -11.19 -3.53 4.81
N MET A 12 -11.29 -4.47 5.75
CA MET A 12 -10.24 -5.44 6.03
C MET A 12 -9.99 -6.38 4.84
N ALA A 13 -11.06 -6.85 4.20
CA ALA A 13 -10.96 -7.68 3.00
C ALA A 13 -10.24 -6.94 1.85
N ALA A 14 -10.57 -5.66 1.65
CA ALA A 14 -9.91 -4.81 0.65
C ALA A 14 -8.42 -4.59 0.98
N GLY A 15 -8.10 -4.29 2.25
CA GLY A 15 -6.72 -4.10 2.70
C GLY A 15 -5.84 -5.34 2.53
N LEU A 16 -6.36 -6.52 2.89
CA LEU A 16 -5.66 -7.79 2.70
C LEU A 16 -5.43 -8.10 1.22
N ARG A 17 -6.45 -7.86 0.37
CA ARG A 17 -6.33 -8.04 -1.08
C ARG A 17 -5.29 -7.11 -1.68
N LEU A 18 -5.28 -5.84 -1.27
CA LEU A 18 -4.32 -4.85 -1.74
C LEU A 18 -2.89 -5.23 -1.37
N ARG A 19 -2.67 -5.74 -0.14
CA ARG A 19 -1.38 -6.25 0.31
C ARG A 19 -0.89 -7.42 -0.56
N GLY A 20 -1.78 -8.35 -0.90
CA GLY A 20 -1.46 -9.46 -1.81
C GLY A 20 -1.01 -8.96 -3.19
N LEU A 21 -1.79 -8.04 -3.78
CA LEU A 21 -1.47 -7.45 -5.09
C LEU A 21 -0.15 -6.68 -5.09
N LEU A 22 0.18 -5.98 -4.00
CA LEU A 22 1.47 -5.28 -3.86
C LEU A 22 2.64 -6.25 -3.77
N ALA A 23 2.48 -7.38 -3.08
CA ALA A 23 3.49 -8.44 -3.04
C ALA A 23 3.72 -9.03 -4.44
N ASP A 24 2.64 -9.29 -5.19
CA ASP A 24 2.71 -9.83 -6.55
C ASP A 24 3.30 -8.83 -7.55
N ALA A 25 3.12 -7.52 -7.33
CA ALA A 25 3.65 -6.47 -8.21
C ALA A 25 5.14 -6.17 -7.98
N ALA A 26 5.71 -6.60 -6.85
CA ALA A 26 7.08 -6.26 -6.43
C ALA A 26 8.16 -6.81 -7.38
N GLU A 27 7.93 -7.98 -7.97
CA GLU A 27 8.92 -8.73 -8.76
C GLU A 27 8.79 -8.51 -10.28
N PRO A 28 7.58 -8.50 -10.88
CA PRO A 28 7.40 -8.27 -12.31
C PRO A 28 7.91 -6.91 -12.82
N GLN A 29 7.93 -5.89 -11.96
CA GLN A 29 8.42 -4.54 -12.32
C GLN A 29 9.92 -4.48 -12.64
N TRP A 30 10.69 -5.49 -12.19
CA TRP A 30 12.14 -5.59 -12.38
C TRP A 30 12.55 -6.67 -13.39
N MET A 31 11.64 -7.58 -13.74
CA MET A 31 11.92 -8.64 -14.72
C MET A 31 11.98 -8.08 -16.14
N ALA A 32 12.88 -8.59 -16.98
CA ALA A 32 12.92 -8.26 -18.41
C ALA A 32 11.59 -8.65 -19.07
N GLY A 33 11.02 -7.75 -19.89
CA GLY A 33 9.69 -7.93 -20.44
C GLY A 33 9.67 -9.05 -21.48
N ALA A 34 8.58 -9.80 -21.56
CA ALA A 34 8.37 -10.84 -22.58
C ALA A 34 8.10 -10.26 -23.98
N THR A 35 8.60 -9.06 -24.29
CA THR A 35 8.51 -8.46 -25.62
C THR A 35 9.51 -9.19 -26.52
N PRO A 36 9.08 -9.86 -27.60
CA PRO A 36 9.99 -10.42 -28.58
C PRO A 36 10.81 -9.28 -29.19
N VAL A 37 12.08 -9.19 -28.83
CA VAL A 37 13.02 -8.25 -29.46
C VAL A 37 13.48 -8.91 -30.77
N PRO A 38 13.36 -8.25 -31.93
CA PRO A 38 13.98 -8.71 -33.16
C PRO A 38 15.47 -8.92 -32.91
N ARG A 39 15.92 -10.16 -33.09
CA ARG A 39 17.26 -10.59 -32.72
C ARG A 39 18.18 -10.36 -33.92
N GLU A 40 18.86 -9.23 -33.95
CA GLU A 40 20.07 -9.10 -34.77
C GLU A 40 21.16 -9.93 -34.08
N ASP A 41 21.55 -11.03 -34.71
CA ASP A 41 22.54 -11.98 -34.21
C ASP A 41 23.93 -11.32 -34.30
N THR A 42 24.32 -10.58 -33.27
CA THR A 42 25.69 -10.08 -33.10
C THR A 42 26.35 -10.75 -31.90
N THR A 43 27.62 -11.09 -32.07
CA THR A 43 28.40 -12.02 -31.24
C THR A 43 28.84 -11.47 -29.86
N GLU A 44 28.16 -10.47 -29.30
CA GLU A 44 28.62 -9.75 -28.10
C GLU A 44 28.09 -10.29 -26.76
N ARG A 45 27.50 -11.49 -26.73
CA ARG A 45 26.78 -12.03 -25.55
C ARG A 45 27.65 -12.53 -24.38
N SER A 46 28.97 -12.31 -24.40
CA SER A 46 29.90 -12.93 -23.44
C SER A 46 30.43 -11.99 -22.34
N ARG A 47 29.86 -10.80 -22.14
CA ARG A 47 30.35 -9.88 -21.09
C ARG A 47 29.23 -9.42 -20.16
N GLY A 48 29.19 -10.03 -18.97
CA GLY A 48 28.69 -9.39 -17.75
C GLY A 48 27.19 -9.49 -17.49
N MET A 49 26.83 -10.37 -16.55
CA MET A 49 25.51 -10.40 -15.92
C MET A 49 25.36 -9.22 -14.94
N VAL A 50 24.87 -8.08 -15.42
CA VAL A 50 24.08 -7.13 -14.63
C VAL A 50 22.96 -6.70 -15.54
N ASN A 51 21.73 -7.10 -15.21
CA ASN A 51 20.52 -6.73 -15.94
C ASN A 51 20.19 -5.27 -15.58
N ASP A 52 21.01 -4.34 -16.05
CA ASP A 52 20.66 -2.92 -15.98
C ASP A 52 19.34 -2.74 -16.75
N PRO A 53 18.33 -2.04 -16.18
CA PRO A 53 17.07 -1.84 -16.87
C PRO A 53 17.38 -1.09 -18.17
N VAL A 54 17.31 -1.81 -19.28
CA VAL A 54 17.48 -1.27 -20.63
C VAL A 54 16.63 0.00 -20.73
N PRO A 55 17.09 1.12 -21.33
CA PRO A 55 16.29 2.36 -21.42
C PRO A 55 14.87 2.15 -21.99
N THR A 56 14.71 1.12 -22.82
CA THR A 56 13.41 0.64 -23.33
C THR A 56 12.47 0.10 -22.26
N ALA A 57 12.98 -0.49 -21.18
CA ALA A 57 12.22 -0.93 -20.01
C ALA A 57 11.80 0.25 -19.10
N ALA A 58 12.57 1.34 -19.07
CA ALA A 58 12.17 2.56 -18.37
C ALA A 58 11.06 3.33 -19.11
N ALA A 59 11.04 3.24 -20.45
CA ALA A 59 10.04 3.89 -21.31
C ALA A 59 8.82 3.00 -21.64
N ASP A 60 8.76 1.76 -21.11
CA ASP A 60 7.61 0.87 -21.32
C ASP A 60 6.38 1.41 -20.58
N LYS A 61 5.41 1.91 -21.36
CA LYS A 61 4.15 2.49 -20.87
C LYS A 61 3.43 1.55 -19.88
N ARG A 62 3.45 0.23 -20.12
CA ARG A 62 2.77 -0.75 -19.24
C ARG A 62 3.43 -0.82 -17.86
N ARG A 63 4.76 -0.70 -17.81
CA ARG A 63 5.51 -0.68 -16.55
C ARG A 63 5.30 0.63 -15.80
N LEU A 64 5.24 1.75 -16.51
CA LEU A 64 4.96 3.05 -15.91
C LEU A 64 3.55 3.08 -15.31
N GLU A 65 2.56 2.52 -16.01
CA GLU A 65 1.19 2.37 -15.48
C GLU A 65 1.16 1.48 -14.24
N LEU A 66 1.86 0.34 -14.25
CA LEU A 66 1.95 -0.54 -13.07
C LEU A 66 2.62 0.17 -11.88
N ARG A 67 3.75 0.86 -12.12
CA ARG A 67 4.45 1.62 -11.07
C ARG A 67 3.59 2.73 -10.48
N ALA A 68 2.87 3.47 -11.32
CA ALA A 68 1.95 4.50 -10.87
C ALA A 68 0.83 3.92 -9.99
N ALA A 69 0.26 2.77 -10.40
CA ALA A 69 -0.75 2.07 -9.62
C ALA A 69 -0.21 1.56 -8.26
N VAL A 70 1.02 1.03 -8.21
CA VAL A 70 1.68 0.61 -6.97
C VAL A 70 1.89 1.80 -6.02
N ILE A 71 2.44 2.92 -6.53
CA ILE A 71 2.67 4.13 -5.73
C ILE A 71 1.36 4.64 -5.13
N GLU A 72 0.29 4.68 -5.94
CA GLU A 72 -1.02 5.12 -5.49
C GLU A 72 -1.62 4.19 -4.44
N ALA A 73 -1.52 2.87 -4.64
CA ALA A 73 -1.95 1.87 -3.66
C ALA A 73 -1.24 2.02 -2.31
N GLU A 74 0.08 2.21 -2.31
CA GLU A 74 0.84 2.46 -1.09
C GLU A 74 0.44 3.78 -0.40
N ARG A 75 0.19 4.82 -1.19
CA ARG A 75 -0.27 6.12 -0.68
C ARG A 75 -1.61 5.98 0.03
N VAL A 76 -2.54 5.23 -0.55
CA VAL A 76 -3.84 4.93 0.05
C VAL A 76 -3.68 4.15 1.36
N LEU A 77 -2.83 3.12 1.40
CA LEU A 77 -2.58 2.36 2.64
C LEU A 77 -2.02 3.25 3.76
N ARG A 78 -1.04 4.10 3.47
CA ARG A 78 -0.48 5.05 4.45
C ARG A 78 -1.54 6.03 4.94
N GLY A 79 -2.42 6.50 4.05
CA GLY A 79 -3.54 7.37 4.41
C GLY A 79 -4.55 6.68 5.33
N ALA A 80 -4.89 5.43 5.04
CA ALA A 80 -5.81 4.63 5.87
C ALA A 80 -5.23 4.35 7.27
N ASP A 81 -3.95 4.01 7.36
CA ASP A 81 -3.23 3.81 8.63
C ASP A 81 -3.25 5.08 9.50
N ALA A 82 -2.91 6.22 8.90
CA ALA A 82 -2.93 7.51 9.60
C ALA A 82 -4.35 7.89 10.10
N ALA A 83 -5.37 7.66 9.28
CA ALA A 83 -6.76 7.94 9.65
C ALA A 83 -7.23 7.06 10.81
N LEU A 84 -6.91 5.76 10.79
CA LEU A 84 -7.24 4.84 11.87
C LEU A 84 -6.51 5.21 13.17
N ALA A 85 -5.21 5.49 13.11
CA ALA A 85 -4.43 5.90 14.28
C ALA A 85 -5.01 7.17 14.93
N GLN A 86 -5.42 8.15 14.11
CA GLN A 86 -6.06 9.38 14.60
C GLN A 86 -7.42 9.09 15.26
N ALA A 87 -8.24 8.24 14.65
CA ALA A 87 -9.55 7.87 15.19
C ALA A 87 -9.43 7.12 16.53
N VAL A 88 -8.48 6.18 16.63
CA VAL A 88 -8.15 5.47 17.86
C VAL A 88 -7.74 6.46 18.95
N GLY A 89 -6.76 7.32 18.70
CA GLY A 89 -6.29 8.27 19.70
C GLY A 89 -7.39 9.25 20.15
N SER A 90 -8.26 9.65 19.23
CA SER A 90 -9.41 10.54 19.54
C SER A 90 -10.44 9.84 20.41
N LEU A 91 -10.74 8.57 20.13
CA LEU A 91 -11.68 7.76 20.90
C LEU A 91 -11.12 7.44 22.30
N GLU A 92 -9.84 7.07 22.41
CA GLU A 92 -9.17 6.81 23.68
C GLU A 92 -9.14 8.06 24.57
N ALA A 93 -8.85 9.22 23.99
CA ALA A 93 -8.88 10.49 24.72
C ALA A 93 -10.29 10.84 25.21
N ALA A 94 -11.31 10.63 24.38
CA ALA A 94 -12.70 10.84 24.75
C ALA A 94 -13.15 9.89 25.87
N GLN A 95 -12.79 8.60 25.79
CA GLN A 95 -13.09 7.62 26.83
C GLN A 95 -12.40 7.96 28.15
N THR A 96 -11.13 8.36 28.10
CA THR A 96 -10.37 8.76 29.30
C THR A 96 -11.02 9.95 29.98
N ARG A 97 -11.39 10.98 29.21
CA ARG A 97 -12.09 12.17 29.73
C ARG A 97 -13.42 11.80 30.40
N TRP A 98 -14.21 10.96 29.73
CA TRP A 98 -15.50 10.51 30.26
C TRP A 98 -15.35 9.74 31.57
N LEU A 99 -14.35 8.86 31.66
CA LEU A 99 -14.06 8.10 32.88
C LEU A 99 -13.55 8.99 34.02
N SER A 100 -12.72 10.00 33.72
CA SER A 100 -12.25 10.95 34.74
C SER A 100 -13.37 11.83 35.28
N GLU A 101 -14.25 12.33 34.41
CA GLU A 101 -15.41 13.14 34.81
C GLU A 101 -16.42 12.31 35.63
N ALA A 102 -16.57 11.01 35.35
CA ALA A 102 -17.43 10.12 36.11
C ALA A 102 -16.87 9.75 37.50
N THR A 103 -15.58 9.98 37.75
CA THR A 103 -14.88 9.57 38.99
C THR A 103 -14.65 10.73 39.95
N GLU A 104 -14.79 11.99 39.50
CA GLU A 104 -14.77 13.14 40.43
C GLU A 104 -16.05 13.11 41.27
N PRO A 105 -15.97 12.89 42.61
CA PRO A 105 -17.12 13.10 43.46
C PRO A 105 -17.50 14.58 43.37
N SER A 106 -18.78 14.88 43.12
CA SER A 106 -19.33 16.22 43.35
C SER A 106 -18.99 16.64 44.77
N ASP A 107 -17.95 17.45 44.91
CA ASP A 107 -17.62 18.18 46.14
C ASP A 107 -18.57 19.38 46.24
N ASP A 108 -19.86 19.06 46.34
CA ASP A 108 -20.90 20.00 46.73
C ASP A 108 -21.03 19.92 48.26
N GLY A 109 -20.15 20.67 48.94
CA GLY A 109 -20.13 20.88 50.39
C GLY A 109 -19.85 22.34 50.74
#